data_AF-A0A357M3Q0-F1
#
_entry.id   AF-A0A357M3Q0-F1
#
_cell.length_a   1.000
_cell.length_b   1.000
_cell.length_c   1.000
_cell.angle_alpha   90.00
_cell.angle_beta   90.00
_cell.angle_gamma   90.00
#
_symmetry.space_group_name_H-M   'P 1'
#
loop_
_entity.id
_entity.type
_entity.pdbx_description
1 polymer ?
#
loop_
_entity_poly.entity_id
_entity_poly.type
_entity_poly.pdbx_seq_one_letter_code
_entity_poly.pdbx_strand_id
1 'polypeptide(L)' 'LGGLAHGVSVHHEMQLLVEAGFTPVEALQSATSKTARRFYLDDRGRIVEGARADLVLVDGDPTT' A
#
# COMPACT_ATOMS: atom_id res chain seq x y z
N LEU A 1 -19.07 10.22 2.42
CA LEU A 1 -18.11 10.51 1.32
C LEU A 1 -16.70 10.54 1.91
N GLY A 2 -16.08 9.36 2.08
CA GLY A 2 -14.74 9.22 2.68
C GLY A 2 -13.58 9.23 1.67
N GLY A 3 -13.86 9.44 0.38
CA GLY A 3 -12.90 9.27 -0.71
C GLY A 3 -11.90 10.41 -0.94
N LEU A 4 -11.96 11.51 -0.18
CA LEU A 4 -11.14 12.71 -0.40
C LEU A 4 -10.02 12.91 0.63
N ALA A 5 -9.95 12.09 1.68
CA ALA A 5 -8.89 12.16 2.67
C ALA A 5 -7.73 11.24 2.28
N HIS A 6 -6.54 11.81 2.07
CA HIS A 6 -5.32 11.04 1.84
C HIS A 6 -5.07 10.07 3.01
N GLY A 7 -4.63 8.85 2.72
CA GLY A 7 -4.49 7.77 3.70
C GLY A 7 -5.79 6.97 3.88
N VAL A 8 -6.85 7.57 4.42
CA VAL A 8 -8.14 6.89 4.66
C VAL A 8 -8.74 6.32 3.37
N SER A 9 -8.67 7.10 2.29
CA SER A 9 -9.14 6.66 0.97
C SER A 9 -8.39 5.43 0.44
N VAL A 10 -7.08 5.34 0.68
CA VAL A 10 -6.25 4.21 0.25
C VAL A 10 -6.59 2.94 1.03
N HIS A 11 -6.87 3.04 2.33
CA HIS A 11 -7.33 1.87 3.10
C HIS A 11 -8.65 1.30 2.56
N HIS A 12 -9.60 2.18 2.22
CA HIS A 12 -10.85 1.76 1.61
C HIS A 12 -10.66 1.19 0.19
N GLU A 13 -9.81 1.81 -0.62
CA GLU A 13 -9.48 1.31 -1.97
C GLU A 13 -8.82 -0.08 -1.92
N MET A 14 -7.91 -0.33 -0.97
CA MET A 14 -7.33 -1.66 -0.78
C MET A 14 -8.39 -2.73 -0.46
N GLN A 15 -9.40 -2.40 0.35
CA GLN A 15 -10.53 -3.30 0.62
C GLN A 15 -11.30 -3.61 -0.67
N LEU A 16 -11.60 -2.58 -1.48
CA LEU A 16 -12.28 -2.75 -2.77
C LEU A 16 -11.47 -3.58 -3.77
N LEU A 17 -10.14 -3.47 -3.77
CA LEU A 17 -9.28 -4.31 -4.61
C LEU A 17 -9.37 -5.78 -4.23
N VAL A 18 -9.41 -6.09 -2.92
CA VAL A 18 -9.59 -7.47 -2.44
C VAL A 18 -10.97 -7.99 -2.81
N GLU A 19 -12.03 -7.18 -2.65
CA GLU A 19 -13.39 -7.52 -3.13
C GLU A 19 -13.43 -7.78 -4.64
N ALA A 20 -12.59 -7.07 -5.42
CA ALA A 20 -12.43 -7.28 -6.85
C ALA A 20 -11.56 -8.50 -7.22
N GLY A 21 -11.06 -9.26 -6.24
CA GLY A 21 -10.34 -10.52 -6.44
C GLY A 21 -8.82 -10.45 -6.30
N PHE A 22 -8.26 -9.33 -5.84
CA PHE A 22 -6.84 -9.27 -5.49
C PHE A 22 -6.58 -10.02 -4.17
N THR A 23 -5.40 -10.61 -4.04
CA THR A 23 -4.91 -11.05 -2.73
C THR A 23 -4.57 -9.86 -1.84
N PRO A 24 -4.58 -10.01 -0.50
CA PRO A 24 -4.16 -8.93 0.42
C PRO A 24 -2.76 -8.38 0.09
N VAL A 25 -1.82 -9.27 -0.28
CA VAL A 25 -0.46 -8.89 -0.69
C VAL A 25 -0.48 -8.02 -1.96
N GLU A 26 -1.29 -8.34 -2.95
CA GLU A 26 -1.38 -7.55 -4.18
C GLU A 26 -2.01 -6.17 -3.94
N ALA A 27 -2.98 -6.06 -3.02
CA ALA A 27 -3.55 -4.79 -2.60
C ALA A 27 -2.49 -3.91 -1.91
N LEU A 28 -1.73 -4.47 -0.96
CA LEU A 28 -0.63 -3.76 -0.28
C LEU A 28 0.47 -3.31 -1.26
N GLN A 29 0.84 -4.15 -2.22
CA GLN A 29 1.80 -3.79 -3.27
C GLN A 29 1.30 -2.64 -4.14
N SER A 30 -0.01 -2.58 -4.41
CA SER A 30 -0.64 -1.51 -5.19
C SER A 30 -0.55 -0.16 -4.46
N ALA A 31 -0.68 -0.16 -3.12
CA ALA A 31 -0.48 1.02 -2.29
C ALA A 31 1.00 1.37 -2.01
N THR A 32 1.96 0.53 -2.40
CA THR A 32 3.39 0.69 -2.06
C THR A 32 4.31 0.54 -3.29
N SER A 33 4.92 -0.64 -3.48
CA SER A 33 6.00 -0.90 -4.44
C SER A 33 5.59 -0.69 -5.90
N LYS A 34 4.37 -1.07 -6.29
CA LYS A 34 3.87 -0.88 -7.66
C LYS A 34 3.70 0.60 -7.98
N THR A 35 3.16 1.37 -7.03
CA THR A 35 3.02 2.82 -7.16
C THR A 35 4.39 3.49 -7.22
N ALA A 36 5.31 3.19 -6.29
CA ALA A 36 6.68 3.73 -6.31
C ALA A 36 7.38 3.47 -7.66
N ARG A 37 7.28 2.24 -8.19
CA ARG A 37 7.80 1.89 -9.52
C ARG A 37 7.15 2.70 -10.64
N ARG A 38 5.82 2.87 -10.61
CA ARG A 38 5.08 3.61 -11.66
C ARG A 38 5.45 5.09 -11.71
N PHE A 39 5.85 5.66 -10.58
CA PHE A 39 6.26 7.06 -10.42
C PHE A 39 7.78 7.27 -10.42
N TYR A 40 8.58 6.22 -10.67
CA TYR A 40 10.05 6.29 -10.67
C TYR A 40 10.64 6.78 -9.34
N LEU A 41 10.03 6.36 -8.22
CA LEU A 41 10.49 6.65 -6.87
C LEU A 41 11.32 5.48 -6.36
N ASP A 42 12.63 5.54 -6.58
CA ASP A 42 13.55 4.44 -6.22
C ASP A 42 13.90 4.38 -4.74
N ASP A 43 13.55 5.43 -3.98
CA ASP A 43 13.87 5.60 -2.56
C ASP A 43 12.77 5.16 -1.58
N ARG A 44 11.64 4.59 -2.04
CA ARG A 44 10.52 4.19 -1.17
C ARG A 44 9.66 3.06 -1.71
N GLY A 45 8.65 2.65 -0.91
CA GLY A 45 7.69 1.62 -1.28
C GLY A 45 8.19 0.19 -1.14
N ARG A 46 9.40 0.00 -0.59
CA ARG A 46 10.01 -1.29 -0.24
C ARG A 46 10.77 -1.17 1.08
N ILE A 47 10.83 -2.26 1.84
CA ILE A 47 11.66 -2.36 3.04
C ILE A 47 13.01 -2.93 2.62
N VAL A 48 13.97 -2.05 2.33
CA VAL A 48 15.33 -2.38 1.91
C VAL A 48 16.31 -1.34 2.46
N GLU A 49 17.57 -1.71 2.65
CA GLU A 49 18.61 -0.78 3.10
C GLU A 49 18.77 0.41 2.15
N GLY A 50 19.00 1.60 2.71
CA GLY A 50 19.18 2.84 1.95
C GLY A 50 17.89 3.52 1.46
N ALA A 51 16.73 2.86 1.55
CA ALA A 51 15.44 3.49 1.27
C ALA A 51 15.01 4.42 2.43
N ARG A 52 14.08 5.34 2.14
CA ARG A 52 13.39 6.14 3.15
C ARG A 52 12.65 5.24 4.14
N ALA A 53 12.68 5.61 5.40
CA ALA A 53 11.99 4.92 6.49
C ALA A 53 10.48 5.24 6.53
N ASP A 54 9.80 5.16 5.37
CA ASP A 54 8.35 5.34 5.25
C ASP A 54 7.66 4.01 5.62
N LEU A 55 7.41 3.81 6.92
CA LEU A 55 6.91 2.55 7.49
C LEU A 55 5.57 2.74 8.20
N VAL A 56 4.71 1.73 8.10
CA VAL A 56 3.46 1.63 8.86
C VAL A 56 3.49 0.32 9.63
N LEU A 57 3.29 0.40 10.94
CA LEU A 57 3.09 -0.76 11.80
C LEU A 57 1.59 -1.01 11.94
N VAL A 58 1.19 -2.27 11.82
CA VAL A 58 -0.19 -2.70 12.01
C VAL A 58 -0.22 -3.81 13.05
N ASP A 59 -1.38 -3.98 13.68
CA ASP A 59 -1.66 -5.13 14.54
C ASP A 59 -2.11 -6.33 13.67
N GLY A 60 -1.67 -7.54 14.02
CA GLY A 60 -1.98 -8.77 13.27
C GLY A 60 -1.13 -9.01 12.01
N ASP A 61 -1.57 -9.96 11.18
CA ASP A 61 -0.93 -10.31 9.90
C ASP A 61 -1.63 -9.57 8.75
N PRO A 62 -0.97 -8.64 8.04
CA PRO A 62 -1.59 -7.88 6.95
C PRO A 62 -1.80 -8.69 5.67
N THR A 63 -1.38 -9.95 5.63
CA THR A 63 -1.48 -10.83 4.46
C THR A 63 -2.69 -11.77 4.48
N THR A 64 -3.50 -11.72 5.55
CA THR A 64 -4.67 -12.58 5.79
C THR A 64 -5.97 -11.80 5.85
#